data_AF-A0A817ZT51-F1
#
_entry.id   AF-A0A817ZT51-F1
#
_cell.length_a   1.000
_cell.length_b   1.000
_cell.length_c   1.000
_cell.angle_alpha   90.00
_cell.angle_beta   90.00
_cell.angle_gamma   90.00
#
_symmetry.space_group_name_H-M   'P 1'
#
loop_
_entity.id
_entity.type
_entity.pdbx_description
1 polymer ?
#
loop_
_entity_poly.entity_id
_entity_poly.type
_entity_poly.pdbx_seq_one_letter_code
_entity_poly.pdbx_strand_id
1 'polypeptide(L)' 'MFIQGTIKKKFKSDPELNNQLCKQIDHYLELDKCHRSIANYDNVRGIFFQVPGSKPLTLQAIEGESD' A
#
# COMPACT_ATOMS: atom_id res chain seq x y z
N MET A 1 -2.01 3.94 21.68
CA MET A 1 -2.80 2.74 21.33
C MET A 1 -1.87 1.76 20.62
N PHE A 2 -1.52 0.64 21.28
CA PHE A 2 -0.51 -0.32 20.82
C PHE A 2 -1.13 -1.34 19.85
N ILE A 3 -1.06 -1.10 18.54
CA ILE A 3 -1.47 -2.09 17.51
C ILE A 3 -0.30 -2.54 16.63
N GLN A 4 0.88 -1.92 16.77
CA GLN A 4 2.01 -2.17 15.87
C GLN A 4 2.79 -3.48 16.18
N GLY A 5 2.67 -4.01 17.40
CA GLY A 5 3.43 -5.19 17.85
C GLY A 5 2.77 -6.54 17.53
N THR A 6 1.43 -6.62 17.55
CA THR A 6 0.66 -7.85 17.30
C THR A 6 0.59 -8.20 15.81
N ILE A 7 0.55 -7.18 14.96
CA ILE A 7 0.51 -7.35 13.51
C ILE A 7 1.83 -7.97 13.02
N LYS A 8 3.00 -7.38 13.37
CA LYS A 8 4.32 -7.92 13.00
C LYS A 8 4.58 -9.36 13.45
N LYS A 9 4.00 -9.80 14.57
CA LYS A 9 4.14 -11.19 15.07
C LYS A 9 3.29 -12.18 14.28
N LYS A 10 2.10 -11.79 13.79
CA LYS A 10 1.27 -12.67 12.93
C LYS A 10 1.87 -12.86 11.53
N PHE A 11 2.50 -11.84 10.97
CA PHE A 11 3.17 -11.89 9.66
C PHE A 11 4.30 -12.94 9.55
N LYS A 12 4.98 -13.26 10.65
CA LYS A 12 6.01 -14.32 10.67
C LYS A 12 5.44 -15.74 10.80
N SER A 13 4.16 -15.86 11.12
CA SER A 13 3.58 -17.13 11.62
C SER A 13 2.67 -17.83 10.62
N ASP A 14 2.16 -17.12 9.61
CA ASP A 14 1.20 -17.65 8.64
C ASP A 14 1.66 -17.40 7.19
N PRO A 15 2.21 -18.41 6.51
CA PRO A 15 2.66 -18.29 5.13
C PRO A 15 1.52 -18.07 4.12
N GLU A 16 0.30 -18.50 4.42
CA GLU A 16 -0.86 -18.30 3.53
C GLU A 16 -1.29 -16.83 3.55
N LEU A 17 -1.32 -16.22 4.74
CA LEU A 17 -1.59 -14.79 4.89
C LEU A 17 -0.55 -13.92 4.16
N ASN A 18 0.73 -14.29 4.23
CA ASN A 18 1.78 -13.60 3.48
C ASN A 18 1.58 -13.70 1.97
N ASN A 19 1.22 -14.88 1.47
CA ASN A 19 0.96 -15.10 0.04
C ASN A 19 -0.21 -14.25 -0.45
N GLN A 20 -1.32 -14.21 0.31
CA GLN A 20 -2.46 -13.37 0.00
C GLN A 20 -2.10 -11.88 -0.04
N LEU A 21 -1.29 -11.42 0.92
CA LEU A 21 -0.86 -10.03 0.97
C LEU A 21 0.09 -9.67 -0.19
N CYS A 22 1.00 -10.56 -0.56
CA CYS A 22 1.83 -10.41 -1.76
C CYS A 22 0.98 -10.28 -3.02
N LYS A 23 -0.02 -11.15 -3.20
CA LYS A 23 -0.96 -11.08 -4.34
C LYS A 23 -1.75 -9.76 -4.35
N GLN A 24 -2.16 -9.27 -3.18
CA GLN A 24 -2.83 -7.97 -3.08
C GLN A 24 -1.90 -6.83 -3.48
N ILE A 25 -0.64 -6.85 -3.03
CA ILE A 25 0.36 -5.84 -3.44
C ILE A 25 0.55 -5.88 -4.95
N ASP A 26 0.73 -7.05 -5.56
CA ASP A 26 0.88 -7.20 -7.01
C ASP A 26 -0.33 -6.64 -7.76
N HIS A 27 -1.54 -6.89 -7.26
CA HIS A 27 -2.76 -6.33 -7.82
C HIS A 27 -2.78 -4.79 -7.77
N TYR A 28 -2.42 -4.19 -6.64
CA TYR A 28 -2.34 -2.74 -6.51
C TYR A 28 -1.28 -2.13 -7.43
N LEU A 29 -0.15 -2.80 -7.65
CA LEU A 29 0.89 -2.35 -8.57
C LEU A 29 0.42 -2.36 -10.04
N GLU A 30 -0.39 -3.34 -10.44
CA GLU A 30 -0.99 -3.32 -11.78
C GLU A 30 -2.06 -2.24 -11.93
N LEU A 31 -2.87 -2.01 -10.89
CA LEU A 31 -3.84 -0.91 -10.90
C LEU A 31 -3.13 0.46 -11.00
N ASP A 32 -2.01 0.65 -10.31
CA ASP A 32 -1.20 1.88 -10.40
C ASP A 32 -0.76 2.15 -11.84
N LYS A 33 -0.24 1.12 -12.54
CA LYS A 33 0.14 1.22 -13.95
C LYS A 33 -1.04 1.57 -14.84
N CYS A 34 -2.20 0.95 -14.61
CA CYS A 34 -3.42 1.25 -15.36
C CYS A 34 -3.86 2.70 -15.17
N HIS A 35 -3.93 3.18 -13.92
CA HIS A 35 -4.32 4.56 -13.63
C HIS A 35 -3.32 5.59 -14.16
N ARG A 36 -2.02 5.29 -14.07
CA ARG A 36 -0.97 6.14 -14.66
C ARG A 36 -1.09 6.23 -16.19
N SER A 37 -1.47 5.14 -16.86
CA SER A 37 -1.64 5.11 -18.33
C SER A 37 -2.74 6.05 -18.84
N ILE A 38 -3.75 6.30 -18.00
CA ILE A 38 -4.86 7.24 -18.29
C ILE A 38 -4.70 8.58 -17.57
N ALA A 39 -3.51 8.88 -17.04
CA ALA A 39 -3.21 10.10 -16.29
C ALA A 39 -4.15 10.37 -15.09
N ASN A 40 -4.73 9.32 -14.50
CA ASN A 40 -5.55 9.43 -13.29
C ASN A 40 -4.65 9.38 -12.04
N TYR A 41 -4.03 10.51 -11.72
CA TYR A 41 -3.07 10.63 -10.62
C TYR A 41 -3.72 10.58 -9.23
N ASP A 42 -5.00 10.94 -9.11
CA ASP A 42 -5.72 10.86 -7.83
C ASP A 42 -5.85 9.40 -7.37
N ASN A 43 -6.19 8.50 -8.30
CA ASN A 43 -6.27 7.07 -8.00
C ASN A 43 -4.88 6.47 -7.73
N VAL A 44 -3.85 6.89 -8.46
CA VAL A 44 -2.45 6.51 -8.19
C VAL A 44 -2.07 6.86 -6.75
N ARG A 45 -2.33 8.09 -6.32
CA ARG A 45 -2.07 8.54 -4.94
C ARG A 45 -2.87 7.74 -3.91
N GLY A 46 -4.16 7.51 -4.19
CA GLY A 46 -5.05 6.72 -3.34
C GLY A 46 -4.56 5.29 -3.06
N ILE A 47 -3.88 4.65 -4.02
CA ILE A 47 -3.33 3.29 -3.85
C ILE A 47 -2.29 3.25 -2.73
N PHE A 48 -1.41 4.24 -2.62
CA PHE A 48 -0.34 4.24 -1.60
C PHE A 48 -0.86 4.32 -0.16
N PHE A 49 -2.06 4.88 0.05
CA PHE A 49 -2.75 4.87 1.34
C PHE A 49 -3.39 3.51 1.68
N GLN A 50 -3.66 2.68 0.67
CA GLN A 50 -4.26 1.35 0.84
C GLN A 50 -3.22 0.24 0.98
N VAL A 51 -2.02 0.42 0.43
CA VAL A 51 -0.95 -0.59 0.48
C VAL A 51 -0.35 -0.66 1.89
N PRO A 52 -0.48 -1.79 2.60
CA PRO A 52 0.12 -1.96 3.92
C PRO A 52 1.64 -1.96 3.82
N GLY A 53 2.29 -1.15 4.67
CA GLY A 53 3.75 -1.04 4.71
C GLY A 53 4.32 0.12 3.89
N SER A 54 3.47 0.98 3.33
CA SER A 54 3.90 2.27 2.78
C SER A 54 4.65 3.09 3.85
N LYS A 55 5.77 3.69 3.44
CA LYS A 55 6.60 4.47 4.36
C LYS A 55 5.88 5.78 4.68
N PRO A 56 5.93 6.27 5.93
CA PRO A 56 5.34 7.56 6.29
C PRO A 56 5.84 8.71 5.40
N LEU A 57 7.11 8.68 4.99
CA LEU A 57 7.68 9.66 4.07
C LEU A 57 7.00 9.68 2.69
N THR A 58 6.59 8.50 2.18
CA THR A 58 5.86 8.39 0.92
C THR A 58 4.47 9.00 1.04
N LEU A 59 3.78 8.75 2.16
CA LEU A 59 2.45 9.32 2.40
C LEU A 59 2.51 10.85 2.54
N GLN A 60 3.49 11.38 3.28
CA GLN A 60 3.71 12.82 3.41
C GLN A 60 4.02 13.50 2.07
N ALA A 61 4.82 12.85 1.22
CA ALA A 61 5.12 13.39 -0.11
C ALA A 61 3.86 13.48 -0.98
N ILE A 62 2.97 12.50 -0.90
CA ILE A 62 1.70 12.49 -1.64
C ILE A 62 0.74 13.57 -1.14
N GLU A 63 0.64 13.73 0.18
CA GLU A 63 -0.16 14.81 0.78
C GLU A 63 0.32 16.18 0.32
N GLY A 64 1.65 16.41 0.26
CA GLY A 64 2.24 17.66 -0.20
C GLY A 64 2.16 17.93 -1.70
N GLU A 65 1.86 16.94 -2.54
CA GLU A 65 1.60 17.13 -3.98
C GLU A 65 0.15 17.52 -4.30
N SER A 66 -0.74 17.47 -3.29
CA SER A 66 -2.19 17.68 -3.48
C SER A 66 -2.63 19.14 -3.26
N ASP A 67 -1.67 20.06 -3.09
CA ASP A 67 -1.85 21.52 -2.96
C ASP A 67 -1.73 22.26 -4.30
#